data_AF-A0AAV6JDW8-F1
#
_entry.id   AF-A0AAV6JDW8-F1
#
_cell.length_a   1.000
_cell.length_b   1.000
_cell.length_c   1.000
_cell.angle_alpha   90.00
_cell.angle_beta   90.00
_cell.angle_gamma   90.00
#
_symmetry.space_group_name_H-M   'P 1'
#
loop_
_entity.id
_entity.type
_entity.pdbx_description
1 polymer ?
#
loop_
_entity_poly.entity_id
_entity_poly.type
_entity_poly.pdbx_seq_one_letter_code
_entity_poly.pdbx_strand_id
1 'polypeptide(L)'
;MERNQMHRQLANMRKALFDQGYLDEQFVQLEELQDDVNPNFVEEIVTLFYRDSTRLILNIEQALEKSSLDFSKLDTYMHQLKGKTTSIGAIRVKNECTQFADYCNAGNGEGCKRTFQQLKKEYSTLKKKLETYFQVCGYLQGKLDLWRPHVAQVTDFSKGSDLAVRDWRISIGM
;
A
#
# COMPACT_ATOMS: atom_id res chain seq x y z
N MET A 1 6.36 24.93 -22.48
CA MET A 1 6.30 23.61 -23.14
C MET A 1 6.42 22.47 -22.12
N GLU A 2 7.30 22.58 -21.12
CA GLU A 2 7.51 21.57 -20.08
C GLU A 2 6.29 21.27 -19.18
N ARG A 3 5.55 22.30 -18.71
CA ARG A 3 4.32 22.08 -17.92
C ARG A 3 3.28 21.23 -18.66
N ASN A 4 3.07 21.48 -19.95
CA ASN A 4 2.13 20.70 -20.77
C ASN A 4 2.61 19.26 -20.99
N GLN A 5 3.92 19.01 -20.96
CA GLN A 5 4.48 17.66 -20.99
C GLN A 5 4.25 16.94 -19.66
N MET A 6 4.45 17.63 -18.53
CA MET A 6 4.19 17.06 -17.20
C MET A 6 2.71 16.77 -16.96
N HIS A 7 1.78 17.62 -17.41
CA HIS A 7 0.34 17.33 -17.35
C HIS A 7 -0.03 16.08 -18.17
N ARG A 8 0.54 15.93 -19.39
CA ARG A 8 0.35 14.71 -20.20
C ARG A 8 0.93 13.47 -19.54
N GLN A 9 2.11 13.60 -18.93
CA GLN A 9 2.72 12.50 -18.17
C GLN A 9 1.84 12.08 -16.99
N LEU A 10 1.33 13.03 -16.20
CA LEU A 10 0.45 12.75 -15.07
C LEU A 10 -0.83 12.04 -15.52
N ALA A 11 -1.47 12.54 -16.59
CA ALA A 11 -2.65 11.90 -17.17
C ALA A 11 -2.37 10.47 -17.65
N ASN A 12 -1.22 10.23 -18.29
CA ASN A 12 -0.81 8.90 -18.72
C ASN A 12 -0.52 7.96 -17.53
N MET A 13 0.11 8.46 -16.46
CA MET A 13 0.35 7.69 -15.24
C MET A 13 -0.97 7.30 -14.56
N ARG A 14 -1.89 8.25 -14.44
CA ARG A 14 -3.24 7.99 -13.94
C ARG A 14 -3.93 6.92 -14.78
N LYS A 15 -3.99 7.10 -16.10
CA LYS A 15 -4.61 6.13 -17.02
C LYS A 15 -3.98 4.74 -16.86
N ALA A 16 -2.66 4.65 -16.76
CA ALA A 16 -1.95 3.39 -16.59
C ALA A 16 -2.30 2.66 -15.27
N LEU A 17 -2.57 3.39 -14.18
CA LEU A 17 -3.04 2.81 -12.92
C LEU A 17 -4.40 2.12 -13.07
N PHE A 18 -5.33 2.73 -13.81
CA PHE A 18 -6.64 2.14 -14.09
C PHE A 18 -6.58 1.02 -15.13
N ASP A 19 -5.88 1.23 -16.27
CA ASP A 19 -5.76 0.23 -17.34
C ASP A 19 -5.09 -1.07 -16.85
N GLN A 20 -4.11 -0.96 -15.95
CA GLN A 20 -3.45 -2.12 -15.34
C GLN A 20 -4.27 -2.73 -14.19
N GLY A 21 -5.41 -2.13 -13.82
CA GLY A 21 -6.29 -2.61 -12.76
C GLY A 21 -5.72 -2.44 -11.36
N TYR A 22 -4.89 -1.43 -11.12
CA TYR A 22 -4.43 -1.09 -9.77
C TYR A 22 -5.47 -0.31 -8.98
N LEU A 23 -6.21 0.57 -9.66
CA LEU A 23 -7.23 1.43 -9.09
C LEU A 23 -8.59 1.16 -9.75
N ASP A 24 -9.66 1.29 -8.98
CA ASP A 24 -11.06 1.22 -9.45
C ASP A 24 -11.80 2.54 -9.25
N GLU A 25 -13.10 2.56 -9.58
CA GLU A 25 -13.97 3.76 -9.52
C GLU A 25 -13.97 4.46 -8.15
N GLN A 26 -13.66 3.75 -7.06
CA GLN A 26 -13.61 4.34 -5.73
C GLN A 26 -12.49 5.38 -5.61
N PHE A 27 -11.39 5.22 -6.36
CA PHE A 27 -10.34 6.23 -6.42
C PHE A 27 -10.81 7.49 -7.16
N VAL A 28 -11.67 7.35 -8.18
CA VAL A 28 -12.26 8.49 -8.90
C VAL A 28 -13.16 9.29 -7.95
N GLN A 29 -14.01 8.60 -7.19
CA GLN A 29 -14.84 9.24 -6.16
C GLN A 29 -13.99 9.96 -5.11
N LEU A 30 -12.82 9.41 -4.76
CA LEU A 30 -11.90 10.08 -3.85
C LEU A 30 -11.30 11.35 -4.45
N GLU A 31 -10.96 11.34 -5.75
CA GLU A 31 -10.50 12.52 -6.49
C GLU A 31 -11.58 13.61 -6.60
N GLU A 32 -12.85 13.24 -6.74
CA GLU A 32 -13.98 14.19 -6.81
C GLU A 32 -14.22 14.96 -5.50
N LEU A 33 -13.72 14.46 -4.37
CA LEU A 33 -13.77 15.15 -3.08
C LEU A 33 -12.65 16.17 -2.90
N GLN A 34 -11.67 16.22 -3.81
CA GLN A 34 -10.59 17.19 -3.77
C GLN A 34 -11.02 18.50 -4.44
N ASP A 35 -10.77 19.63 -3.79
CA ASP A 35 -11.08 20.96 -4.30
C ASP A 35 -9.92 21.95 -4.10
N ASP A 36 -10.11 23.20 -4.48
CA ASP A 36 -9.10 24.26 -4.34
C ASP A 36 -8.82 24.61 -2.86
N VAL A 37 -9.71 24.25 -1.93
CA VAL A 37 -9.57 24.48 -0.49
C VAL A 37 -8.72 23.37 0.14
N ASN A 38 -8.86 22.12 -0.34
CA ASN A 38 -8.06 20.97 0.07
C ASN A 38 -7.40 20.27 -1.13
N PRO A 39 -6.37 20.87 -1.75
CA PRO A 39 -5.73 20.33 -2.96
C PRO A 39 -4.88 19.07 -2.71
N ASN A 40 -4.76 18.62 -1.46
CA ASN A 40 -3.98 17.45 -1.03
C ASN A 40 -4.84 16.28 -0.56
N PHE A 41 -6.16 16.42 -0.55
CA PHE A 41 -7.06 15.46 0.09
C PHE A 41 -6.76 14.01 -0.29
N VAL A 42 -6.60 13.72 -1.58
CA VAL A 42 -6.36 12.36 -2.07
C VAL A 42 -5.01 11.82 -1.56
N GLU A 43 -3.96 12.64 -1.63
CA GLU A 43 -2.63 12.27 -1.15
C GLU A 43 -2.63 11.99 0.36
N GLU A 44 -3.33 12.82 1.14
CA GLU A 44 -3.46 12.64 2.59
C GLU A 44 -4.19 11.34 2.95
N ILE A 45 -5.29 11.04 2.27
CA ILE A 45 -6.06 9.80 2.50
C ILE A 45 -5.23 8.57 2.10
N VAL A 46 -4.52 8.61 0.98
CA VAL A 46 -3.63 7.51 0.58
C VAL A 46 -2.47 7.34 1.57
N THR A 47 -1.87 8.43 2.03
CA THR A 47 -0.79 8.41 3.03
C THR A 47 -1.29 7.82 4.35
N LEU A 48 -2.48 8.23 4.80
CA LEU A 48 -3.14 7.69 5.98
C LEU A 48 -3.41 6.18 5.84
N PHE A 49 -3.91 5.74 4.68
CA PHE A 49 -4.10 4.33 4.38
C PHE A 49 -2.81 3.54 4.62
N TYR A 50 -1.70 3.92 3.97
CA TYR A 50 -0.43 3.20 4.07
C TYR A 50 0.14 3.18 5.48
N ARG A 51 0.00 4.29 6.21
CA ARG A 51 0.40 4.38 7.62
C ARG A 51 -0.38 3.39 8.47
N ASP A 52 -1.70 3.36 8.33
CA ASP A 52 -2.57 2.56 9.16
C ASP A 52 -2.51 1.06 8.82
N SER A 53 -2.31 0.70 7.55
CA SER A 53 -2.22 -0.71 7.14
C SER A 53 -0.88 -1.35 7.47
N THR A 54 0.19 -0.57 7.69
CA THR A 54 1.54 -1.11 7.99
C THR A 54 1.52 -2.04 9.20
N ARG A 55 0.90 -1.61 10.32
CA ARG A 55 0.80 -2.44 11.53
C ARG A 55 -0.06 -3.67 11.31
N LEU A 56 -1.14 -3.55 10.52
CA LEU A 56 -2.03 -4.66 10.22
C LEU A 56 -1.32 -5.75 9.41
N ILE A 57 -0.57 -5.36 8.37
CA ILE A 57 0.22 -6.28 7.54
C ILE A 57 1.26 -7.02 8.39
N LEU A 58 1.96 -6.32 9.30
CA LEU A 58 2.92 -6.96 10.20
C LEU A 58 2.24 -7.99 11.12
N ASN A 59 1.08 -7.66 11.69
CA ASN A 59 0.33 -8.59 12.54
C ASN A 59 -0.10 -9.86 11.78
N ILE A 60 -0.47 -9.72 10.49
CA ILE A 60 -0.81 -10.86 9.64
C ILE A 60 0.41 -11.73 9.40
N GLU A 61 1.57 -11.13 9.07
CA GLU A 61 2.80 -11.88 8.85
C GLU A 61 3.20 -12.68 10.09
N GLN A 62 3.23 -12.05 11.26
CA GLN A 62 3.52 -12.72 12.53
C GLN A 62 2.50 -13.83 12.87
N ALA A 63 1.25 -13.68 12.48
CA ALA A 63 0.24 -14.71 12.67
C ALA A 63 0.46 -15.92 11.74
N LEU A 64 0.98 -15.70 10.53
CA LEU A 64 1.30 -16.75 9.55
C LEU A 64 2.58 -17.53 9.85
N GLU A 65 3.49 -16.97 10.65
CA GLU A 65 4.73 -17.62 11.10
C GLU A 65 4.50 -18.64 12.22
N LYS A 66 3.33 -18.63 12.86
CA LYS A 66 2.99 -19.57 13.93
C LYS A 66 2.82 -21.00 13.40
N SER A 67 3.17 -21.97 14.23
CA SER A 67 2.99 -23.40 13.94
C SER A 67 1.52 -23.80 13.83
N SER A 68 0.66 -23.24 14.69
CA SER A 68 -0.79 -23.35 14.59
C SER A 68 -1.39 -22.04 14.10
N LEU A 69 -2.06 -22.08 12.94
CA LEU A 69 -2.73 -20.93 12.36
C LEU A 69 -4.11 -20.74 12.97
N ASP A 70 -4.38 -19.52 13.44
CA ASP A 70 -5.71 -19.10 13.86
C ASP A 70 -6.43 -18.46 12.67
N PHE A 71 -7.16 -19.28 11.91
CA PHE A 71 -7.85 -18.84 10.70
C PHE A 71 -8.93 -17.79 10.97
N SER A 72 -9.61 -17.84 12.12
CA SER A 72 -10.63 -16.84 12.50
C SER A 72 -10.00 -15.46 12.71
N LYS A 73 -8.85 -15.43 13.40
CA LYS A 73 -8.10 -14.19 13.59
C LYS A 73 -7.50 -13.66 12.29
N LEU A 74 -6.98 -14.53 11.45
CA LEU A 74 -6.44 -14.16 10.14
C LEU A 74 -7.54 -13.61 9.20
N ASP A 75 -8.72 -14.22 9.20
CA ASP A 75 -9.90 -13.74 8.48
C ASP A 75 -10.35 -12.35 8.97
N THR A 76 -10.39 -12.15 10.30
CA THR A 76 -10.66 -10.83 10.90
C THR A 76 -9.67 -9.77 10.41
N TYR A 77 -8.38 -10.10 10.31
CA TYR A 77 -7.38 -9.18 9.75
C TYR A 77 -7.62 -8.88 8.27
N MET A 78 -7.99 -9.88 7.46
CA MET A 78 -8.31 -9.66 6.05
C MET A 78 -9.54 -8.79 5.86
N HIS A 79 -10.59 -8.97 6.66
CA HIS A 79 -11.76 -8.10 6.63
C HIS A 79 -11.41 -6.64 6.91
N GLN A 80 -10.57 -6.38 7.91
CA GLN A 80 -10.08 -5.02 8.22
C GLN A 80 -9.25 -4.45 7.07
N LEU A 81 -8.33 -5.23 6.50
CA LEU A 81 -7.48 -4.77 5.41
C LEU A 81 -8.27 -4.56 4.12
N LYS A 82 -9.26 -5.41 3.84
CA LYS A 82 -10.20 -5.27 2.73
C LYS A 82 -11.01 -3.97 2.83
N GLY A 83 -11.49 -3.62 4.02
CA GLY A 83 -12.17 -2.34 4.25
C GLY A 83 -11.26 -1.15 3.95
N LYS A 84 -10.03 -1.16 4.47
CA LYS A 84 -9.02 -0.11 4.21
C LYS A 84 -8.61 -0.01 2.75
N THR A 85 -8.43 -1.14 2.05
CA THR A 85 -8.03 -1.14 0.63
C THR A 85 -9.16 -0.69 -0.27
N THR A 86 -10.40 -1.03 0.09
CA THR A 86 -11.59 -0.55 -0.60
C THR A 86 -11.67 0.97 -0.55
N SER A 87 -11.42 1.62 0.61
CA SER A 87 -11.58 3.08 0.74
C SER A 87 -10.68 3.92 -0.18
N ILE A 88 -9.59 3.36 -0.73
CA ILE A 88 -8.72 4.04 -1.70
C ILE A 88 -8.81 3.45 -3.11
N GLY A 89 -9.75 2.53 -3.35
CA GLY A 89 -9.91 1.86 -4.64
C GLY A 89 -8.77 0.93 -5.04
N ALA A 90 -8.00 0.39 -4.09
CA ALA A 90 -6.86 -0.51 -4.36
C ALA A 90 -7.33 -1.93 -4.73
N ILE A 91 -7.91 -2.09 -5.93
CA ILE A 91 -8.68 -3.29 -6.32
C ILE A 91 -7.86 -4.59 -6.33
N ARG A 92 -6.61 -4.58 -6.80
CA ARG A 92 -5.74 -5.77 -6.77
C ARG A 92 -5.50 -6.25 -5.35
N VAL A 93 -5.17 -5.34 -4.42
CA VAL A 93 -4.95 -5.69 -3.01
C VAL A 93 -6.26 -6.19 -2.37
N LYS A 94 -7.40 -5.56 -2.68
CA LYS A 94 -8.74 -5.98 -2.26
C LYS A 94 -9.07 -7.41 -2.70
N ASN A 95 -8.69 -7.77 -3.93
CA ASN A 95 -8.90 -9.11 -4.48
C ASN A 95 -8.07 -10.16 -3.72
N GLU A 96 -6.78 -9.88 -3.46
CA GLU A 96 -5.93 -10.77 -2.65
C GLU A 96 -6.47 -10.92 -1.21
N CYS A 97 -7.00 -9.85 -0.60
CA CYS A 97 -7.66 -9.95 0.71
C CYS A 97 -8.86 -10.90 0.68
N THR A 98 -9.64 -10.86 -0.41
CA THR A 98 -10.83 -11.72 -0.57
C THR A 98 -10.42 -13.18 -0.75
N GLN A 99 -9.47 -13.45 -1.64
CA GLN A 99 -8.96 -14.81 -1.84
C GLN A 99 -8.31 -15.38 -0.57
N PHE A 100 -7.60 -14.56 0.20
CA PHE A 100 -7.01 -15.00 1.46
C PHE A 100 -8.11 -15.40 2.45
N ALA A 101 -9.19 -14.61 2.57
CA ALA A 101 -10.32 -14.92 3.43
C ALA A 101 -11.00 -16.25 3.03
N ASP A 102 -11.12 -16.53 1.72
CA ASP A 102 -11.62 -17.82 1.24
C ASP A 102 -10.74 -18.98 1.71
N TYR A 103 -9.41 -18.81 1.73
CA TYR A 103 -8.49 -19.81 2.27
C TYR A 103 -8.57 -19.94 3.78
N CYS A 104 -8.86 -18.87 4.53
CA CYS A 104 -9.17 -18.97 5.95
C CYS A 104 -10.39 -19.84 6.19
N ASN A 105 -11.47 -19.60 5.45
CA ASN A 105 -12.72 -20.37 5.56
C ASN A 105 -12.52 -21.85 5.20
N ALA A 106 -11.61 -22.15 4.28
CA ALA A 106 -11.24 -23.50 3.90
C ALA A 106 -10.20 -24.16 4.84
N GLY A 107 -9.67 -23.45 5.84
CA GLY A 107 -8.59 -23.94 6.70
C GLY A 107 -7.27 -24.20 5.95
N ASN A 108 -7.05 -23.52 4.82
CA ASN A 108 -5.91 -23.76 3.94
C ASN A 108 -4.74 -22.80 4.25
N GLY A 109 -3.85 -23.23 5.15
CA GLY A 109 -2.70 -22.45 5.58
C GLY A 109 -1.68 -22.14 4.47
N GLU A 110 -1.45 -23.07 3.54
CA GLU A 110 -0.56 -22.83 2.40
C GLU A 110 -1.13 -21.80 1.43
N GLY A 111 -2.44 -21.87 1.18
CA GLY A 111 -3.19 -20.88 0.41
C GLY A 111 -3.08 -19.49 1.02
N CYS A 112 -3.34 -19.36 2.32
CA CYS A 112 -3.15 -18.12 3.07
C CYS A 112 -1.74 -17.55 2.89
N LYS A 113 -0.69 -18.37 3.11
CA LYS A 113 0.71 -17.91 2.96
C LYS A 113 1.01 -17.43 1.55
N ARG A 114 0.57 -18.17 0.52
CA ARG A 114 0.78 -17.81 -0.89
C ARG A 114 0.10 -16.49 -1.25
N THR A 115 -1.19 -16.38 -0.95
CA THR A 115 -1.97 -15.18 -1.24
C THR A 115 -1.44 -13.98 -0.46
N PHE A 116 -0.94 -14.16 0.76
CA PHE A 116 -0.31 -13.05 1.50
C PHE A 116 0.97 -12.53 0.84
N GLN A 117 1.82 -13.40 0.26
CA GLN A 117 2.98 -12.92 -0.51
C GLN A 117 2.55 -12.10 -1.72
N GLN A 118 1.50 -12.54 -2.42
CA GLN A 118 0.96 -11.82 -3.56
C GLN A 118 0.32 -10.49 -3.14
N LEU A 119 -0.42 -10.46 -2.03
CA LEU A 119 -0.95 -9.25 -1.41
C LEU A 119 0.17 -8.23 -1.13
N LYS A 120 1.27 -8.66 -0.48
CA LYS A 120 2.42 -7.77 -0.20
C LYS A 120 3.02 -7.19 -1.47
N LYS A 121 3.12 -8.01 -2.52
CA LYS A 121 3.63 -7.58 -3.84
C LYS A 121 2.73 -6.52 -4.47
N GLU A 122 1.42 -6.76 -4.55
CA GLU A 122 0.48 -5.79 -5.12
C GLU A 122 0.41 -4.50 -4.29
N TYR A 123 0.43 -4.62 -2.96
CA TYR A 123 0.46 -3.48 -2.03
C TYR A 123 1.70 -2.60 -2.22
N SER A 124 2.89 -3.21 -2.25
CA SER A 124 4.17 -2.50 -2.45
C SER A 124 4.26 -1.87 -3.84
N THR A 125 3.78 -2.59 -4.87
CA THR A 125 3.77 -2.09 -6.24
C THR A 125 2.86 -0.88 -6.39
N LEU A 126 1.65 -0.95 -5.83
CA LEU A 126 0.72 0.17 -5.83
C LEU A 126 1.30 1.38 -5.08
N LYS A 127 1.92 1.14 -3.93
CA LYS A 127 2.55 2.19 -3.12
C LYS A 127 3.55 2.99 -3.93
N LYS A 128 4.51 2.32 -4.56
CA LYS A 128 5.57 2.96 -5.38
C LYS A 128 4.98 3.75 -6.55
N LYS A 129 3.95 3.22 -7.20
CA LYS A 129 3.28 3.90 -8.32
C LYS A 129 2.54 5.16 -7.87
N LEU A 130 1.84 5.10 -6.73
CA LEU A 130 1.14 6.24 -6.14
C LEU A 130 2.12 7.30 -5.60
N GLU A 131 3.21 6.89 -4.95
CA GLU A 131 4.29 7.79 -4.54
C GLU A 131 4.84 8.57 -5.75
N THR A 132 5.13 7.88 -6.86
CA THR A 132 5.59 8.54 -8.09
C THR A 132 4.51 9.46 -8.67
N TYR A 133 3.25 9.04 -8.66
CA TYR A 133 2.11 9.84 -9.15
C TYR A 133 1.95 11.15 -8.38
N PHE A 134 1.95 11.08 -7.04
CA PHE A 134 1.83 12.26 -6.18
C PHE A 134 3.07 13.14 -6.23
N GLN A 135 4.26 12.58 -6.40
CA GLN A 135 5.48 13.38 -6.60
C GLN A 135 5.37 14.26 -7.86
N VAL A 136 4.90 13.71 -8.99
CA VAL A 136 4.67 14.48 -10.23
C VAL A 136 3.53 15.48 -10.07
N CYS A 137 2.48 15.11 -9.34
CA CYS A 137 1.39 16.03 -8.99
C CYS A 137 1.90 17.23 -8.17
N GLY A 138 2.73 16.97 -7.15
CA GLY A 138 3.34 17.99 -6.30
C GLY A 138 4.24 18.95 -7.08
N TYR A 139 5.05 18.45 -8.02
CA TYR A 139 5.84 19.31 -8.91
C TYR A 139 4.97 20.28 -9.74
N LEU A 140 3.83 19.81 -10.25
CA LEU A 140 2.88 20.65 -10.98
C LEU A 140 2.19 21.69 -10.09
N GLN A 141 2.02 21.39 -8.81
CA GLN A 141 1.45 22.29 -7.81
C GLN A 141 2.49 23.19 -7.13
N GLY A 142 3.78 23.10 -7.48
CA GLY A 142 4.86 23.89 -6.87
C GLY A 142 5.30 23.43 -5.47
N LYS A 143 4.95 22.19 -5.07
CA LYS A 143 5.29 21.60 -3.77
C LYS A 143 6.64 20.88 -3.81
N LEU A 144 7.74 21.64 -3.76
CA LEU A 144 9.09 21.06 -3.80
C LEU A 144 9.58 20.53 -2.44
N ASP A 145 9.07 21.05 -1.32
CA ASP A 145 9.72 20.89 -0.01
C ASP A 145 8.94 20.09 1.05
N LEU A 146 7.72 19.61 0.74
CA LEU A 146 6.87 18.92 1.73
C LEU A 146 7.01 17.39 1.72
N TRP A 147 7.71 16.81 0.74
CA TRP A 147 7.79 15.36 0.54
C TRP A 147 9.13 14.75 0.96
N ARG A 148 9.84 15.26 1.97
CA ARG A 148 10.88 14.44 2.60
C ARG A 148 10.18 13.33 3.39
N PRO A 149 10.38 12.05 3.07
CA PRO A 149 9.86 10.99 3.91
C PRO A 149 10.64 11.03 5.22
N HIS A 150 9.97 11.37 6.33
CA HIS A 150 10.37 10.88 7.66
C HIS A 150 10.01 9.39 7.84
N VAL A 151 9.81 8.67 6.72
CA VAL A 151 9.60 7.24 6.69
C VAL A 151 10.98 6.59 6.68
N ALA A 152 11.59 6.48 7.86
CA ALA A 152 12.65 5.53 8.07
C ALA A 152 12.15 4.14 7.66
N GLN A 153 12.76 3.61 6.60
CA GLN A 153 12.88 2.21 6.21
C GLN A 153 11.67 1.32 6.55
N VAL A 154 10.75 1.21 5.58
CA VAL A 154 10.00 -0.04 5.46
C VAL A 154 11.03 -1.09 5.04
N THR A 155 11.34 -2.01 5.93
CA THR A 155 12.13 -3.20 5.62
C THR A 155 11.53 -3.86 4.38
N ASP A 156 12.37 -4.12 3.40
CA ASP A 156 11.99 -4.76 2.15
C ASP A 156 11.42 -6.16 2.48
N PHE A 157 10.08 -6.27 2.48
CA PHE A 157 9.34 -7.51 2.75
C PHE A 157 9.57 -8.61 1.70
N SER A 158 10.49 -8.40 0.76
CA SER A 158 10.86 -9.31 -0.33
C SER A 158 11.97 -10.30 0.03
N LYS A 159 12.54 -10.29 1.24
CA LYS A 159 13.52 -11.29 1.66
C LYS A 159 12.91 -12.26 2.65
N GLY A 160 12.41 -13.38 2.11
CA GLY A 160 12.16 -14.56 2.91
C GLY A 160 13.46 -15.07 3.53
N SER A 161 13.40 -15.35 4.83
CA SER A 161 14.26 -16.24 5.62
C SER A 161 15.76 -16.20 5.29
N ASP A 162 16.51 -15.37 6.02
CA ASP A 162 17.70 -15.83 6.73
C ASP A 162 18.29 -14.74 7.65
N LEU A 163 18.41 -15.12 8.93
CA LEU A 163 19.39 -14.68 9.93
C LEU A 163 19.49 -13.19 10.35
N ALA A 164 19.46 -13.04 11.68
CA ALA A 164 20.05 -11.99 12.51
C ALA A 164 19.24 -10.71 12.77
N VAL A 165 18.46 -10.78 13.85
CA VAL A 165 18.26 -9.65 14.77
C VAL A 165 19.64 -9.21 15.29
N ARG A 166 20.18 -8.10 14.77
CA ARG A 166 21.30 -7.38 15.40
C ARG A 166 21.14 -5.86 15.24
N ASP A 167 20.61 -5.29 16.32
CA ASP A 167 21.14 -4.12 17.02
C ASP A 167 21.77 -2.99 16.16
N TRP A 168 21.06 -1.86 16.02
CA TRP A 168 21.55 -0.65 15.34
C TRP A 168 21.89 0.49 16.30
N ARG A 169 22.12 0.20 17.58
CA ARG A 169 22.83 1.13 18.47
C ARG A 169 24.33 0.92 18.28
N ILE A 170 25.05 2.04 18.16
CA ILE A 170 26.53 2.19 18.02
C ILE A 170 27.00 2.38 16.56
N SER A 171 26.98 3.64 16.11
CA SER A 171 28.19 4.35 15.65
C SER A 171 27.83 5.77 15.17
N ILE A 172 27.77 6.70 16.13
CA ILE A 172 28.24 8.07 15.92
C ILE A 172 29.05 8.40 17.16
N GLY A 173 30.34 8.11 17.09
CA GLY A 173 31.35 8.60 18.03
C GLY A 173 32.08 9.75 17.36
N MET A 174 32.26 10.81 18.14
CA MET A 174 32.87 12.14 17.86
C MET A 174 31.93 13.17 17.24
#